data_AF-A0A3N5QB66-F1
#
_entry.id   AF-A0A3N5QB66-F1
#
_cell.length_a   1.000
_cell.length_b   1.000
_cell.length_c   1.000
_cell.angle_alpha   90.00
_cell.angle_beta   90.00
_cell.angle_gamma   90.00
#
_symmetry.space_group_name_H-M   'P 1'
#
loop_
_entity.id
_entity.type
_entity.pdbx_description
1 polymer ?
#
loop_
_entity_poly.entity_id
_entity_poly.type
_entity_poly.pdbx_seq_one_letter_code
_entity_poly.pdbx_strand_id
1 'polypeptide(L)'
;MEGEGLRIGTVRRPPRGVPKAEFASRNFYDVWLPELAPSEELLKLGQAAAGGDDDWRTFVRRYRAEMKQPEKIRLLDLLAALSQQTNFSVGCYCADECRCHRSVLRELLAARGALFA
;
A
#
# COMPACT_ATOMS: atom_id res chain seq x y z
N MET A 1 17.48 -1.77 -2.24
CA MET A 1 18.36 -2.37 -1.22
C MET A 1 18.75 -3.78 -1.64
N GLU A 2 19.90 -4.29 -1.21
CA GLU A 2 20.22 -5.71 -1.43
C GLU A 2 19.17 -6.57 -0.69
N GLY A 3 18.56 -7.53 -1.38
CA GLY A 3 17.51 -8.38 -0.82
C GLY A 3 16.10 -7.76 -0.69
N GLU A 4 15.86 -6.53 -1.17
CA GLU A 4 14.52 -5.89 -1.13
C GLU A 4 13.45 -6.68 -1.93
N GLY A 5 13.88 -7.36 -2.98
CA GLY A 5 12.99 -8.09 -3.88
C GLY A 5 12.13 -7.18 -4.76
N LEU A 6 10.96 -7.67 -5.17
CA LEU A 6 10.06 -6.95 -6.08
C LEU A 6 9.46 -5.71 -5.40
N ARG A 7 9.50 -4.54 -6.03
CA ARG A 7 8.87 -3.32 -5.49
C ARG A 7 7.45 -3.18 -6.04
N ILE A 8 6.45 -3.29 -5.16
CA ILE A 8 5.03 -3.22 -5.50
C ILE A 8 4.49 -1.85 -5.07
N GLY A 9 4.14 -1.01 -6.04
CA GLY A 9 3.51 0.28 -5.79
C GLY A 9 2.02 0.13 -5.48
N THR A 10 1.62 0.38 -4.22
CA THR A 10 0.20 0.36 -3.79
C THR A 10 -0.38 1.77 -3.73
N VAL A 11 -0.05 2.58 -4.73
CA VAL A 11 -0.52 3.97 -4.86
C VAL A 11 -1.71 4.05 -5.81
N ARG A 12 -2.65 4.96 -5.55
CA ARG A 12 -3.80 5.16 -6.44
C ARG A 12 -3.46 5.92 -7.72
N ARG A 13 -2.50 6.83 -7.63
CA ARG A 13 -2.07 7.69 -8.74
C ARG A 13 -0.59 7.41 -9.00
N PRO A 14 -0.18 7.06 -10.23
CA PRO A 14 1.22 6.92 -10.59
C PRO A 14 2.03 8.21 -10.37
N PRO A 15 3.37 8.16 -10.39
CA PRO A 15 4.22 9.34 -10.30
C PRO A 15 3.89 10.33 -11.41
N ARG A 16 3.76 11.61 -11.07
CA ARG A 16 3.47 12.66 -12.07
C ARG A 16 4.75 13.05 -12.80
N GLY A 17 4.65 13.25 -14.11
CA GLY A 17 5.77 13.72 -14.93
C GLY A 17 6.90 12.70 -15.12
N VAL A 18 6.65 11.43 -14.83
CA VAL A 18 7.61 10.35 -15.02
C VAL A 18 7.08 9.37 -16.07
N PRO A 19 7.83 9.08 -17.14
CA PRO A 19 7.45 8.05 -18.10
C PRO A 19 7.34 6.68 -17.43
N LYS A 20 6.34 5.87 -17.83
CA LYS A 20 6.11 4.54 -17.25
C LYS A 20 7.34 3.63 -17.30
N ALA A 21 8.13 3.72 -18.39
CA ALA A 21 9.36 2.96 -18.57
C ALA A 21 10.46 3.32 -17.54
N GLU A 22 10.34 4.48 -16.88
CA GLU A 22 11.33 4.98 -15.92
C GLU A 22 10.93 4.76 -14.45
N PHE A 23 9.76 4.16 -14.17
CA PHE A 23 9.32 3.94 -12.78
C PHE A 23 10.32 3.08 -11.99
N ALA A 24 10.78 1.98 -12.59
CA ALA A 24 11.72 1.09 -11.93
C ALA A 24 13.13 1.71 -11.80
N SER A 25 13.63 2.37 -12.86
CA SER A 25 14.97 2.98 -12.87
C SER A 25 15.08 4.20 -11.95
N ARG A 26 13.98 4.94 -11.75
CA ARG A 26 13.90 6.06 -10.79
C ARG A 26 13.46 5.64 -9.39
N ASN A 27 13.47 4.34 -9.09
CA ASN A 27 13.19 3.80 -7.76
C ASN A 27 11.77 4.08 -7.22
N PHE A 28 10.75 4.07 -8.09
CA PHE A 28 9.35 4.15 -7.65
C PHE A 28 8.77 2.78 -7.30
N TYR A 29 8.66 1.91 -8.30
CA TYR A 29 8.20 0.52 -8.17
C TYR A 29 8.45 -0.23 -9.48
N ASP A 30 8.43 -1.55 -9.41
CA ASP A 30 8.52 -2.45 -10.55
C ASP A 30 7.13 -2.79 -11.09
N VAL A 31 6.19 -3.06 -10.19
CA VAL A 31 4.79 -3.40 -10.51
C VAL A 31 3.84 -2.46 -9.78
N TRP A 32 2.79 -2.04 -10.48
CA TRP A 32 1.75 -1.19 -9.92
C TRP A 32 0.52 -2.03 -9.55
N LEU A 33 0.09 -1.97 -8.28
CA LEU A 33 -1.05 -2.71 -7.73
C LEU A 33 -2.02 -1.74 -7.03
N PRO A 34 -2.74 -0.89 -7.79
CA PRO A 34 -3.63 0.14 -7.23
C PRO A 34 -4.87 -0.44 -6.51
N GLU A 35 -5.15 -1.73 -6.63
CA GLU A 35 -6.24 -2.43 -5.95
C GLU A 35 -6.07 -2.38 -4.43
N LEU A 36 -4.83 -2.35 -3.94
CA LEU A 36 -4.51 -2.20 -2.51
C LEU A 36 -4.32 -0.73 -2.09
N ALA A 37 -4.43 0.22 -3.02
CA ALA A 37 -4.45 1.63 -2.68
C ALA A 37 -5.84 2.03 -2.13
N PRO A 38 -5.93 3.03 -1.23
CA PRO A 38 -7.22 3.61 -0.85
C PRO A 38 -7.98 4.12 -2.09
N SER A 39 -9.31 4.12 -2.04
CA SER A 39 -10.14 4.73 -3.09
C SER A 39 -9.84 6.22 -3.27
N GLU A 40 -10.28 6.78 -4.39
CA GLU A 40 -10.10 8.20 -4.71
C GLU A 40 -10.79 9.10 -3.67
N GLU A 41 -11.98 8.71 -3.23
CA GLU A 41 -12.73 9.38 -2.16
C GLU A 41 -12.01 9.30 -0.82
N LEU A 42 -11.48 8.12 -0.47
CA LEU A 42 -10.78 7.92 0.79
C LEU A 42 -9.43 8.64 0.83
N LEU A 43 -8.73 8.76 -0.31
CA LEU A 43 -7.54 9.59 -0.43
C LEU A 43 -7.83 11.07 -0.23
N LYS A 44 -8.93 11.58 -0.81
CA LYS A 44 -9.35 12.97 -0.59
C LYS A 44 -9.66 13.21 0.88
N LEU A 45 -10.32 12.26 1.55
CA LEU A 45 -10.53 12.33 2.99
C LEU A 45 -9.20 12.36 3.74
N GLY A 46 -8.25 11.45 3.44
CA GLY A 46 -6.95 11.41 4.09
C GLY A 46 -6.08 12.65 3.84
N GLN A 47 -6.21 13.29 2.68
CA GLN A 47 -5.51 14.55 2.35
C GLN A 47 -6.16 15.77 3.01
N ALA A 48 -7.50 15.80 3.09
CA ALA A 48 -8.25 16.87 3.75
C ALA A 48 -8.15 16.80 5.29
N ALA A 49 -7.94 15.60 5.83
CA ALA A 49 -7.78 15.29 7.24
C ALA A 49 -6.45 15.77 7.85
N ALA A 50 -6.02 17.00 7.57
CA ALA A 50 -4.72 17.57 7.94
C ALA A 50 -4.43 17.65 9.46
N GLY A 51 -4.32 16.50 10.14
CA GLY A 51 -3.67 16.36 11.45
C GLY A 51 -4.49 15.72 12.56
N GLY A 52 -5.79 15.45 12.39
CA GLY A 52 -6.64 14.92 13.46
C GLY A 52 -6.51 13.41 13.66
N ASP A 53 -6.36 12.95 14.90
CA ASP A 53 -6.40 11.51 15.23
C ASP A 53 -7.77 10.89 14.93
N ASP A 54 -8.84 11.67 15.04
CA ASP A 54 -10.21 11.26 14.76
C ASP A 54 -10.44 10.97 13.27
N ASP A 55 -9.90 11.82 12.41
CA ASP A 55 -9.94 11.62 10.97
C ASP A 55 -9.08 10.43 10.56
N TRP A 56 -7.91 10.27 11.18
CA TRP A 56 -7.06 9.10 10.95
C TRP A 56 -7.77 7.80 11.35
N ARG A 57 -8.42 7.74 12.52
CA ARG A 57 -9.24 6.56 12.92
C ARG A 57 -10.34 6.28 11.92
N THR A 58 -10.99 7.32 11.39
CA THR A 58 -12.02 7.18 10.35
C THR A 58 -11.43 6.65 9.05
N PHE A 59 -10.27 7.15 8.62
CA PHE A 59 -9.54 6.66 7.45
C PHE A 59 -9.20 5.18 7.60
N VAL A 60 -8.58 4.78 8.72
CA VAL A 60 -8.21 3.38 9.00
C VAL A 60 -9.43 2.46 8.94
N ARG A 61 -10.55 2.86 9.57
CA ARG A 61 -11.80 2.07 9.55
C ARG A 61 -12.32 1.88 8.12
N ARG A 62 -12.37 2.94 7.32
CA ARG A 62 -12.86 2.90 5.93
C ARG A 62 -11.92 2.10 5.04
N TYR A 63 -10.61 2.28 5.16
CA TYR A 63 -9.62 1.53 4.39
C TYR A 63 -9.71 0.03 4.69
N ARG A 64 -9.84 -0.35 5.97
CA ARG A 64 -10.07 -1.76 6.34
C ARG A 64 -11.36 -2.31 5.76
N ALA A 65 -12.41 -1.51 5.65
CA ALA A 65 -13.66 -1.94 5.00
C ALA A 65 -13.46 -2.14 3.49
N GLU A 66 -12.73 -1.24 2.81
CA GLU A 66 -12.36 -1.42 1.41
C GLU A 66 -11.58 -2.72 1.19
N MET A 67 -10.66 -3.07 2.09
CA MET A 67 -9.83 -4.29 1.99
C MET A 67 -10.59 -5.61 2.26
N LYS A 68 -11.88 -5.54 2.61
CA LYS A 68 -12.75 -6.73 2.75
C LYS A 68 -13.44 -7.13 1.44
N GLN A 69 -13.24 -6.40 0.35
CA GLN A 69 -13.81 -6.81 -0.94
C GLN A 69 -13.11 -8.10 -1.45
N PRO A 70 -13.84 -9.04 -2.08
CA PRO A 70 -13.29 -10.36 -2.42
C PRO A 70 -12.03 -10.34 -3.28
N GLU A 71 -11.92 -9.40 -4.22
CA GLU A 71 -10.74 -9.19 -5.06
C GLU A 71 -9.52 -8.73 -4.25
N LYS A 72 -9.70 -7.87 -3.25
CA LYS A 72 -8.61 -7.39 -2.41
C LYS A 72 -8.18 -8.44 -1.39
N ILE A 73 -9.12 -9.20 -0.84
CA ILE A 73 -8.81 -10.34 0.03
C ILE A 73 -7.87 -11.31 -0.69
N ARG A 74 -8.21 -11.71 -1.92
CA ARG A 74 -7.38 -12.61 -2.73
C ARG A 74 -5.98 -12.06 -2.99
N LEU A 75 -5.85 -10.76 -3.23
CA LEU A 75 -4.54 -10.12 -3.39
C LEU A 75 -3.73 -10.09 -2.09
N LEU A 76 -4.38 -9.78 -0.95
CA LEU A 76 -3.71 -9.79 0.35
C LEU A 76 -3.24 -11.18 0.75
N ASP A 77 -4.06 -12.21 0.51
CA ASP A 77 -3.72 -13.60 0.79
C ASP A 77 -2.58 -14.08 -0.12
N LEU A 78 -2.59 -13.69 -1.40
CA LEU A 78 -1.51 -13.96 -2.34
C LEU A 78 -0.18 -13.33 -1.88
N LEU A 79 -0.19 -12.05 -1.51
CA LEU A 79 1.01 -11.36 -1.04
C LEU A 79 1.53 -11.97 0.27
N ALA A 80 0.63 -12.31 1.21
CA ALA A 80 1.02 -12.98 2.44
C ALA A 80 1.66 -14.36 2.16
N ALA A 81 1.09 -15.16 1.25
CA ALA A 81 1.67 -16.44 0.85
C ALA A 81 3.03 -16.27 0.15
N LEU A 82 3.17 -15.28 -0.75
CA LEU A 82 4.43 -14.99 -1.43
C LEU A 82 5.55 -14.58 -0.47
N SER A 83 5.22 -13.90 0.63
CA SER A 83 6.22 -13.46 1.62
C SER A 83 6.94 -14.62 2.31
N GLN A 84 6.38 -15.84 2.24
CA GLN A 84 7.01 -17.07 2.73
C GLN A 84 8.12 -17.58 1.80
N GLN A 85 8.12 -17.15 0.54
CA GLN A 85 8.99 -17.68 -0.51
C GLN A 85 10.03 -16.66 -0.96
N THR A 86 9.70 -15.37 -0.93
CA THR A 86 10.57 -14.32 -1.44
C THR A 86 10.28 -12.98 -0.79
N ASN A 87 11.30 -12.13 -0.75
CA ASN A 87 11.17 -10.75 -0.33
C ASN A 87 10.47 -9.93 -1.43
N PHE A 88 9.67 -8.97 -0.99
CA PHE A 88 9.13 -7.90 -1.83
C PHE A 88 8.83 -6.70 -0.92
N SER A 89 8.78 -5.51 -1.50
CA SER A 89 8.39 -4.29 -0.80
C SER A 89 7.03 -3.78 -1.28
N VAL A 90 6.24 -3.22 -0.37
CA VAL A 90 4.99 -2.52 -0.70
C VAL A 90 5.14 -1.04 -0.40
N GLY A 91 5.07 -0.22 -1.45
CA GLY A 91 5.42 1.20 -1.40
C GLY A 91 4.23 2.15 -1.51
N CYS A 92 4.38 3.33 -0.89
CA CYS A 92 3.53 4.51 -1.06
C CYS A 92 4.40 5.79 -1.00
N TYR A 93 3.90 6.92 -1.49
CA TYR A 93 4.63 8.20 -1.54
C TYR A 93 4.51 9.06 -0.28
N CYS A 94 3.77 8.61 0.74
CA CYS A 94 3.64 9.35 1.99
C CYS A 94 4.99 9.45 2.72
N ALA A 95 5.37 10.65 3.13
CA ALA A 95 6.57 10.88 3.94
C ALA A 95 6.44 10.28 5.34
N ASP A 96 5.30 10.49 6.00
CA ASP A 96 5.00 9.92 7.32
C ASP A 96 4.32 8.55 7.19
N GLU A 97 4.97 7.51 7.73
CA GLU A 97 4.43 6.15 7.77
C GLU A 97 3.23 6.00 8.69
N CYS A 98 3.27 6.70 9.84
CA CYS A 98 2.26 6.60 10.88
C CYS A 98 0.90 7.11 10.40
N ARG A 99 0.91 7.93 9.34
CA ARG A 99 -0.27 8.46 8.65
C ARG A 99 -0.36 8.03 7.19
N CYS A 100 0.17 6.84 6.88
CA CYS A 100 0.09 6.25 5.55
C CYS A 100 -0.74 4.96 5.58
N HIS A 101 -1.50 4.68 4.52
CA HIS A 101 -2.22 3.41 4.40
C HIS A 101 -1.31 2.18 4.49
N ARG A 102 -0.01 2.33 4.20
CA ARG A 102 0.96 1.23 4.28
C ARG A 102 1.09 0.64 5.68
N SER A 103 0.90 1.43 6.74
CA SER A 103 0.89 0.92 8.12
C SER A 103 -0.30 0.00 8.36
N VAL A 104 -1.48 0.37 7.87
CA VAL A 104 -2.69 -0.46 7.94
C VAL A 104 -2.58 -1.69 7.05
N LEU A 105 -1.98 -1.55 5.86
CA LEU A 105 -1.73 -2.67 4.95
C LEU A 105 -0.79 -3.70 5.58
N ARG A 106 0.28 -3.25 6.25
CA ARG A 106 1.18 -4.11 7.03
C ARG A 106 0.43 -4.91 8.08
N GLU A 107 -0.48 -4.28 8.83
CA GLU A 107 -1.32 -4.98 9.82
C GLU A 107 -2.25 -6.02 9.18
N LEU A 108 -2.81 -5.71 8.00
CA LEU A 108 -3.68 -6.64 7.27
C LEU A 108 -2.90 -7.85 6.73
N LEU A 109 -1.65 -7.66 6.30
CA LEU A 109 -0.76 -8.73 5.86
C LEU A 109 -0.27 -9.56 7.05
N ALA A 110 0.09 -8.93 8.16
CA ALA A 110 0.47 -9.62 9.39
C ALA A 110 -0.66 -10.53 9.92
N ALA A 111 -1.91 -10.03 9.89
CA ALA A 111 -3.09 -10.82 10.26
C ALA A 111 -3.33 -12.04 9.35
N ARG A 112 -2.69 -12.09 8.18
CA ARG A 112 -2.72 -13.20 7.22
C ARG A 112 -1.46 -14.07 7.28
N GLY A 113 -0.60 -13.85 8.27
CA GLY A 113 0.64 -14.61 8.44
C GLY A 113 1.76 -14.21 7.48
N ALA A 114 1.76 -12.98 6.95
CA ALA A 114 2.90 -12.51 6.17
C ALA A 114 4.18 -12.44 7.03
N LEU A 115 5.32 -12.82 6.44
CA LEU A 115 6.64 -12.61 7.02
C LEU A 115 7.17 -11.23 6.63
N PHE A 116 7.92 -10.62 7.55
CA PHE A 116 8.62 -9.36 7.32
C PHE A 116 10.10 -9.60 7.55
N ALA A 117 10.92 -9.12 6.60
CA ALA A 117 12.37 -9.12 6.72
C ALA A 117 12.86 -7.98 7.62
#